data_AF-A0A3N5NJM5-F1
#
_entry.id   AF-A0A3N5NJM5-F1
#
_cell.length_a   1.000
_cell.length_b   1.000
_cell.length_c   1.000
_cell.angle_alpha   90.00
_cell.angle_beta   90.00
_cell.angle_gamma   90.00
#
_symmetry.space_group_name_H-M   'P 1'
#
loop_
_entity.id
_entity.type
_entity.pdbx_description
1 polymer ?
#
loop_
_entity_poly.entity_id
_entity_poly.type
_entity_poly.pdbx_seq_one_letter_code
_entity_poly.pdbx_strand_id
1 'polypeptide(L)'
;LITLSREEISAIPDASPESPVIIATGPLTSPGLSAAIVQLVGNEHLYFYDAISPIVLAETIDMTKVFRASRWNRSSIVDRRSSIVDRPSSIVHRPASGAAGGKTCGIDDGEGDYLNCPMTADQYRAFYAAITTAESATVHDFDKEKFFEGCLPIEVMAHRGEDTLRFGPMKPVGLTDPRTGRQPYAAVQLRQDNLAGDHYSLVGFQTQLKWGEQARVLRMIPGLEEAEFVRFGMVHRNTYINGPTVLCETWQTRANPALFFAGQISGVEGYVESAASGLMAGRNAAALARGEALRVPPRTTAIGALAFYVSHANPHGYQPTNITFGIMEPPPVGVRDKQKRKLAVAERALADLDAWVAQRFSPARENTPVENTPVAQGFSPAKNA
;
A
#
# COMPACT_ATOMS: atom_id res chain seq x y z
N LEU A 1 -14.93 26.19 0.99
CA LEU A 1 -13.64 26.80 1.41
C LEU A 1 -12.90 25.78 2.27
N ILE A 2 -11.57 25.73 2.19
CA ILE A 2 -10.70 24.86 3.02
C ILE A 2 -9.90 25.75 3.96
N THR A 3 -9.92 25.46 5.26
CA THR A 3 -9.11 26.13 6.27
C THR A 3 -7.93 25.23 6.64
N LEU A 4 -6.71 25.78 6.64
CA LEU A 4 -5.51 25.07 7.04
C LEU A 4 -5.02 25.60 8.40
N SER A 5 -5.00 24.72 9.41
CA SER A 5 -4.28 24.97 10.67
C SER A 5 -2.94 24.24 10.64
N ARG A 6 -1.86 24.92 11.06
CA ARG A 6 -0.50 24.36 11.11
C ARG A 6 -0.07 24.19 12.57
N GLU A 7 -0.66 23.22 13.24
CA GLU A 7 -0.39 22.90 14.63
C GLU A 7 -0.38 21.38 14.85
N GLU A 8 0.24 20.94 15.94
CA GLU A 8 0.11 19.56 16.38
C GLU A 8 -1.24 19.35 17.06
N ILE A 9 -1.99 18.35 16.61
CA ILE A 9 -3.20 17.89 17.29
C ILE A 9 -2.82 16.78 18.25
N SER A 10 -2.79 17.06 19.55
CA SER A 10 -2.35 16.11 20.59
C SER A 10 -3.49 15.33 21.26
N ALA A 11 -4.75 15.64 20.93
CA ALA A 11 -5.94 14.99 21.45
C ALA A 11 -6.96 14.77 20.32
N ILE A 12 -7.82 13.76 20.45
CA ILE A 12 -8.87 13.51 19.45
C ILE A 12 -9.90 14.64 19.53
N PRO A 13 -10.15 15.39 18.45
CA PRO A 13 -11.19 16.42 18.43
C PRO A 13 -12.57 15.81 18.66
N ASP A 14 -13.48 16.59 19.27
CA ASP A 14 -14.87 16.18 19.44
C ASP A 14 -15.52 15.94 18.08
N ALA A 15 -16.04 14.73 17.89
CA ALA A 15 -16.66 14.31 16.64
C ALA A 15 -18.18 14.17 16.84
N SER A 16 -18.96 14.87 16.01
CA SER A 16 -20.42 14.76 15.94
C SER A 16 -20.88 14.48 14.50
N PRO A 17 -22.13 14.02 14.28
CA PRO A 17 -22.64 13.83 12.93
C PRO A 17 -22.53 15.08 12.05
N GLU A 18 -22.75 16.27 12.62
CA GLU A 18 -22.66 17.57 11.95
C GLU A 18 -21.21 18.03 11.74
N SER A 19 -20.28 17.57 12.57
CA SER A 19 -18.85 17.86 12.50
C SER A 19 -18.03 16.57 12.62
N PRO A 20 -18.05 15.72 11.57
CA PRO A 20 -17.34 14.46 11.61
C PRO A 20 -15.83 14.67 11.53
N VAL A 21 -15.08 13.80 12.20
CA VAL A 21 -13.62 13.89 12.32
C VAL A 21 -12.96 12.70 11.62
N ILE A 22 -11.89 12.95 10.88
CA ILE A 22 -11.09 11.90 10.22
C ILE A 22 -9.66 11.98 10.73
N ILE A 23 -9.18 10.90 11.35
CA ILE A 23 -7.78 10.75 11.76
C ILE A 23 -7.01 10.06 10.63
N ALA A 24 -6.04 10.78 10.03
CA ALA A 24 -5.24 10.32 8.89
C ALA A 24 -3.76 10.71 9.01
N THR A 25 -3.20 10.56 10.22
CA THR A 25 -1.84 11.00 10.58
C THR A 25 -0.71 10.08 10.12
N GLY A 26 -1.05 8.91 9.56
CA GLY A 26 -0.09 7.97 9.00
C GLY A 26 0.83 7.31 10.06
N PRO A 27 1.97 6.74 9.61
CA PRO A 27 2.81 5.87 10.44
C PRO A 27 3.48 6.55 11.63
N LEU A 28 3.78 7.84 11.50
CA LEU A 28 4.50 8.64 12.49
C LEU A 28 3.55 9.54 13.27
N THR A 29 2.43 8.97 13.72
CA THR A 29 1.47 9.68 14.57
C THR A 29 2.16 10.16 15.85
N SER A 30 1.94 11.42 16.22
CA SER A 30 2.67 12.02 17.34
C SER A 30 2.37 11.31 18.66
N PRO A 31 3.30 11.35 19.64
CA PRO A 31 3.11 10.66 20.92
C PRO A 31 1.82 11.06 21.64
N GLY A 32 1.47 12.35 21.62
CA GLY A 32 0.25 12.88 22.24
C GLY A 32 -1.01 12.28 21.63
N LEU A 33 -1.15 12.38 20.30
CA LEU A 33 -2.31 11.83 19.61
C LEU A 33 -2.37 10.31 19.71
N SER A 34 -1.22 9.64 19.65
CA SER A 34 -1.14 8.19 19.82
C SER A 34 -1.69 7.78 21.19
N ALA A 35 -1.36 8.50 22.27
CA ALA A 35 -1.89 8.23 23.61
C ALA A 35 -3.41 8.46 23.70
N ALA A 36 -3.94 9.47 23.01
CA ALA A 36 -5.38 9.72 22.96
C ALA A 36 -6.13 8.61 22.19
N ILE A 37 -5.58 8.15 21.07
CA ILE A 37 -6.11 7.02 20.29
C ILE A 37 -6.09 5.74 21.13
N VAL A 38 -5.00 5.54 21.88
CA VAL A 38 -4.85 4.43 22.82
C VAL A 38 -5.99 4.36 23.83
N GLN A 39 -6.31 5.50 24.44
CA GLN A 39 -7.39 5.60 25.42
C GLN A 39 -8.76 5.36 24.79
N LEU A 40 -8.99 5.85 23.56
CA LEU A 40 -10.26 5.69 22.86
C LEU A 40 -10.53 4.24 22.45
N VAL A 41 -9.54 3.57 21.87
CA VAL A 41 -9.71 2.21 21.30
C VAL A 41 -9.54 1.10 22.34
N GLY A 42 -9.11 1.44 23.56
CA GLY A 42 -8.71 0.47 24.59
C GLY A 42 -7.36 -0.16 24.27
N ASN A 43 -6.79 -0.92 25.22
CA ASN A 43 -5.42 -1.49 25.22
C ASN A 43 -5.04 -2.44 24.04
N GLU A 44 -5.85 -2.50 22.98
CA GLU A 44 -5.63 -3.32 21.78
C GLU A 44 -5.14 -2.50 20.57
N HIS A 45 -4.39 -1.42 20.79
CA HIS A 45 -3.67 -0.76 19.69
C HIS A 45 -2.43 -1.58 19.35
N LEU A 46 -2.28 -1.82 18.06
CA LEU A 46 -1.23 -2.66 17.54
C LEU A 46 -0.13 -1.76 16.99
N TYR A 47 1.08 -2.29 17.02
CA TYR A 47 2.20 -1.69 16.34
C TYR A 47 2.89 -2.79 15.56
N PHE A 48 3.45 -2.41 14.44
CA PHE A 48 4.37 -3.24 13.70
C PHE A 48 5.62 -2.43 13.43
N TYR A 49 6.69 -3.14 13.16
CA TYR A 49 7.93 -2.52 12.75
C TYR A 49 8.04 -2.62 11.23
N ASP A 50 8.39 -1.48 10.64
CA ASP A 50 8.69 -1.34 9.23
C ASP A 50 10.16 -0.94 9.11
N ALA A 51 10.83 -1.45 8.10
CA ALA A 51 12.23 -1.19 7.86
C ALA A 51 12.38 -0.36 6.59
N ILE A 52 13.32 0.57 6.59
CA ILE A 52 13.60 1.45 5.46
C ILE A 52 14.87 0.95 4.76
N SER A 53 14.87 0.99 3.43
CA SER A 53 16.06 0.69 2.64
C SER A 53 17.11 1.82 2.69
N PRO A 54 18.40 1.47 2.63
CA PRO A 54 19.48 2.42 2.43
C PRO A 54 19.39 3.16 1.09
N ILE A 55 19.97 4.36 1.05
CA ILE A 55 20.09 5.24 -0.12
C ILE A 55 21.57 5.52 -0.36
N VAL A 56 22.01 5.36 -1.60
CA VAL A 56 23.37 5.67 -2.06
C VAL A 56 23.40 6.87 -2.99
N LEU A 57 24.54 7.55 -3.03
CA LEU A 57 24.79 8.68 -3.91
C LEU A 57 25.12 8.18 -5.33
N ALA A 58 24.44 8.73 -6.34
CA ALA A 58 24.52 8.26 -7.72
C ALA A 58 25.95 8.29 -8.30
N GLU A 59 26.74 9.32 -7.97
CA GLU A 59 28.11 9.48 -8.48
C GLU A 59 29.10 8.45 -7.94
N THR A 60 28.75 7.78 -6.85
CA THR A 60 29.58 6.74 -6.21
C THR A 60 29.26 5.33 -6.72
N ILE A 61 28.26 5.19 -7.59
CA ILE A 61 27.91 3.92 -8.23
C ILE A 61 28.88 3.67 -9.39
N ASP A 62 29.57 2.54 -9.38
CA ASP A 62 30.39 2.10 -10.50
C ASP A 62 29.50 1.63 -11.67
N MET A 63 29.22 2.59 -12.57
CA MET A 63 28.40 2.41 -13.76
C MET A 63 28.96 1.37 -14.74
N THR A 64 30.23 0.98 -14.60
CA THR A 64 30.83 -0.07 -15.46
C THR A 64 30.35 -1.47 -15.09
N LYS A 65 29.79 -1.66 -13.88
CA LYS A 65 29.29 -2.96 -13.36
C LYS A 65 27.78 -3.07 -13.31
N VAL A 66 27.04 -1.97 -13.39
CA VAL A 66 25.56 -1.96 -13.35
C VAL A 66 24.95 -1.76 -14.73
N PHE A 67 23.68 -2.11 -14.91
CA PHE A 67 22.97 -1.84 -16.16
C PHE A 67 21.53 -1.39 -15.90
N ARG A 68 21.02 -0.48 -16.74
CA ARG A 68 19.65 -0.01 -16.68
C ARG A 68 18.72 -1.00 -17.38
N ALA A 69 17.67 -1.43 -16.68
CA ALA A 69 16.62 -2.29 -17.23
C ALA A 69 15.44 -2.42 -16.28
N SER A 70 14.22 -2.46 -16.83
CA SER A 70 13.05 -2.96 -16.14
C SER A 70 12.84 -4.45 -16.44
N ARG A 71 12.31 -5.20 -15.47
CA ARG A 71 12.02 -6.63 -15.67
C ARG A 71 11.05 -6.82 -16.85
N TRP A 72 11.34 -7.79 -17.71
CA TRP A 72 10.54 -8.13 -18.90
C TRP A 72 10.43 -7.00 -19.93
N ASN A 73 11.35 -6.03 -19.93
CA ASN A 73 11.27 -4.82 -20.74
C ASN A 73 9.94 -4.06 -20.58
N ARG A 74 9.27 -4.21 -19.43
CA ARG A 74 8.09 -3.42 -19.09
C ARG A 74 8.52 -2.10 -18.45
N SER A 75 8.59 -1.04 -19.26
CA SER A 75 8.61 0.32 -18.73
C SER A 75 7.27 0.62 -18.05
N SER A 76 7.31 1.36 -16.94
CA SER A 76 6.14 1.77 -16.16
C SER A 76 5.17 2.72 -16.89
N ILE A 77 5.53 3.20 -18.09
CA ILE A 77 4.79 4.23 -18.83
C ILE A 77 4.26 3.78 -20.20
N VAL A 78 5.00 2.97 -20.98
CA VAL A 78 4.57 2.61 -22.35
C VAL A 78 3.28 1.79 -22.39
N ASP A 79 3.05 0.90 -21.40
CA ASP A 79 1.95 -0.07 -21.48
C ASP A 79 0.55 0.51 -21.16
N ARG A 80 0.48 1.77 -20.71
CA ARG A 80 -0.80 2.45 -20.42
C ARG A 80 -1.39 3.23 -21.59
N ARG A 81 -0.62 3.50 -22.65
CA ARG A 81 -1.14 4.20 -23.85
C ARG A 81 -1.57 3.26 -24.96
N SER A 82 -1.12 2.00 -24.96
CA SER A 82 -1.51 1.00 -25.97
C SER A 82 -2.85 0.33 -25.71
N SER A 83 -3.41 0.44 -24.50
CA SER A 83 -4.66 -0.22 -24.09
C SER A 83 -5.88 0.72 -23.95
N ILE A 84 -5.73 2.00 -24.28
CA ILE A 84 -6.84 2.98 -24.35
C ILE A 84 -6.91 3.52 -25.78
N VAL A 85 -7.38 2.71 -26.72
CA VAL A 85 -7.90 3.19 -28.00
C VAL A 85 -9.39 2.92 -27.99
N ASP A 86 -10.16 3.95 -28.37
CA ASP A 86 -11.62 4.03 -28.49
C ASP A 86 -12.45 4.19 -27.20
N ARG A 87 -12.38 5.38 -26.59
CA ARG A 87 -13.59 6.04 -26.07
C ARG A 87 -13.59 7.52 -26.48
N PRO A 88 -14.66 8.03 -27.13
CA PRO A 88 -14.75 9.45 -27.46
C PRO A 88 -15.04 10.24 -26.17
N SER A 89 -14.10 11.08 -25.73
CA SER A 89 -14.33 12.01 -24.63
C SER A 89 -14.68 13.40 -25.19
N SER A 90 -15.96 13.76 -25.07
CA SER A 90 -16.46 15.10 -25.31
C SER A 90 -16.21 15.99 -24.09
N ILE A 91 -14.95 16.31 -23.80
CA ILE A 91 -14.60 17.42 -22.89
C ILE A 91 -13.41 18.17 -23.49
N VAL A 92 -13.72 19.28 -24.15
CA VAL A 92 -12.71 20.24 -24.63
C VAL A 92 -12.26 21.07 -23.42
N HIS A 93 -11.06 20.81 -22.91
CA HIS A 93 -10.36 21.75 -22.04
C HIS A 93 -9.24 22.42 -22.83
N ARG A 94 -9.40 23.74 -23.08
CA ARG A 94 -8.40 24.60 -23.70
C ARG A 94 -7.17 24.68 -22.79
N PRO A 95 -5.94 24.44 -23.28
CA PRO A 95 -4.77 24.68 -22.45
C PRO A 95 -4.54 26.19 -22.33
N ALA A 96 -4.34 26.66 -21.11
CA ALA A 96 -3.76 27.96 -20.84
C ALA A 96 -2.27 27.91 -21.18
N SER A 97 -1.84 28.85 -22.02
CA SER A 97 -0.47 29.06 -22.46
C SER A 97 0.42 29.57 -21.32
N GLY A 98 1.60 28.95 -21.15
CA GLY A 98 2.78 29.63 -20.61
C GLY A 98 3.24 29.21 -19.21
N ALA A 99 4.00 28.11 -19.11
CA ALA A 99 5.03 27.93 -18.09
C ALA A 99 6.03 26.86 -18.56
N ALA A 100 7.32 27.18 -18.48
CA ALA A 100 8.44 26.38 -18.96
C ALA A 100 8.50 24.97 -18.32
N GLY A 101 8.84 23.98 -19.14
CA GLY A 101 8.84 22.56 -18.79
C GLY A 101 9.87 22.19 -17.73
N GLY A 102 9.40 21.84 -16.53
CA GLY A 102 10.16 21.05 -15.57
C GLY A 102 10.03 19.57 -15.91
N LYS A 103 11.14 18.83 -15.97
CA LYS A 103 11.14 17.37 -16.13
C LYS A 103 10.50 16.74 -14.89
N THR A 104 9.41 16.00 -15.08
CA THR A 104 8.76 15.19 -14.03
C THR A 104 9.56 13.91 -13.79
N CYS A 105 9.56 13.38 -12.55
CA CYS A 105 10.21 12.10 -12.23
C CYS A 105 9.63 10.99 -13.11
N GLY A 106 10.48 10.14 -13.68
CA GLY A 106 10.06 9.03 -14.52
C GLY A 106 9.71 9.43 -15.95
N ILE A 107 10.56 10.20 -16.65
CA ILE A 107 10.47 10.20 -18.12
C ILE A 107 11.11 8.90 -18.60
N ASP A 108 10.31 8.09 -19.28
CA ASP A 108 10.72 6.86 -19.93
C ASP A 108 11.55 7.17 -21.19
N ASP A 109 12.86 7.00 -21.06
CA ASP A 109 13.83 7.05 -22.15
C ASP A 109 13.94 5.72 -22.90
N GLY A 110 13.14 4.72 -22.54
CA GLY A 110 13.17 3.38 -23.13
C GLY A 110 14.27 2.48 -22.56
N GLU A 111 15.10 2.96 -21.62
CA GLU A 111 16.23 2.20 -21.06
C GLU A 111 15.88 1.47 -19.75
N GLY A 112 14.78 1.84 -19.09
CA GLY A 112 14.23 1.16 -17.90
C GLY A 112 14.36 1.94 -16.59
N ASP A 113 13.48 1.63 -15.64
CA ASP A 113 13.26 2.42 -14.43
C ASP A 113 14.27 2.13 -13.30
N TYR A 114 15.09 1.09 -13.46
CA TYR A 114 15.99 0.59 -12.41
C TYR A 114 17.42 0.44 -12.92
N LEU A 115 18.39 0.72 -12.05
CA LEU A 115 19.76 0.24 -12.18
C LEU A 115 19.85 -1.15 -11.55
N ASN A 116 20.52 -2.08 -12.21
CA ASN A 116 20.64 -3.47 -11.76
C ASN A 116 22.11 -3.80 -11.51
N CYS A 117 22.43 -4.26 -10.32
CA CYS A 117 23.72 -4.81 -9.92
C CYS A 117 23.67 -6.34 -10.06
N PRO A 118 24.18 -6.92 -11.18
CA PRO A 118 24.21 -8.36 -11.35
C PRO A 118 25.22 -9.00 -10.39
N MET A 119 24.89 -10.18 -9.88
CA MET A 119 25.80 -10.99 -9.05
C MET A 119 25.98 -12.37 -9.65
N THR A 120 27.22 -12.87 -9.56
CA THR A 120 27.54 -14.29 -9.77
C THR A 120 27.09 -15.11 -8.56
N ALA A 121 27.11 -16.44 -8.71
CA ALA A 121 26.77 -17.35 -7.62
C ALA A 121 27.73 -17.21 -6.42
N ASP A 122 29.03 -17.00 -6.68
CA ASP A 122 30.04 -16.82 -5.62
C ASP A 122 29.87 -15.50 -4.89
N GLN A 123 29.63 -14.41 -5.63
CA GLN A 123 29.34 -13.10 -5.03
C GLN A 123 28.08 -13.15 -4.18
N TYR A 124 27.02 -13.81 -4.66
CA TYR A 124 25.79 -13.99 -3.90
C TYR A 124 26.01 -14.76 -2.61
N ARG A 125 26.73 -15.90 -2.66
CA ARG A 125 27.03 -16.70 -1.47
C ARG A 125 27.85 -15.94 -0.45
N ALA A 126 28.84 -15.16 -0.90
CA ALA A 126 29.64 -14.31 -0.02
C ALA A 126 28.77 -13.23 0.65
N PHE A 127 27.91 -12.56 -0.12
CA PHE A 127 26.97 -11.58 0.40
C PHE A 127 25.97 -12.19 1.39
N TYR A 128 25.40 -13.35 1.06
CA TYR A 128 24.48 -14.08 1.93
C TYR A 128 25.15 -14.52 3.25
N ALA A 129 26.40 -14.99 3.20
CA ALA A 129 27.16 -15.31 4.40
C ALA A 129 27.41 -14.04 5.25
N ALA A 130 27.72 -12.91 4.61
CA ALA A 130 27.96 -11.66 5.29
C ALA A 130 26.70 -11.08 5.96
N ILE A 131 25.54 -11.19 5.31
CA ILE A 131 24.27 -10.64 5.84
C ILE A 131 23.70 -11.47 6.98
N THR A 132 23.87 -12.80 6.94
CA THR A 132 23.38 -13.72 7.99
C THR A 132 24.25 -13.71 9.25
N THR A 133 25.47 -13.16 9.17
CA THR A 133 26.40 -13.01 10.29
C THR A 133 26.54 -11.57 10.78
N ALA A 134 25.88 -10.63 10.11
CA ALA A 134 25.98 -9.21 10.43
C ALA A 134 25.22 -8.83 11.71
N GLU A 135 25.79 -7.90 12.48
CA GLU A 135 25.18 -7.45 13.72
C GLU A 135 24.00 -6.48 13.47
N SER A 136 22.87 -6.78 14.11
CA SER A 136 21.69 -5.90 14.15
C SER A 136 21.78 -4.85 15.27
N ALA A 137 21.22 -3.66 15.06
CA ALA A 137 21.23 -2.58 16.05
C ALA A 137 20.26 -2.84 17.21
N THR A 138 19.23 -3.65 17.00
CA THR A 138 18.19 -4.02 17.95
C THR A 138 18.40 -5.45 18.43
N VAL A 139 18.79 -5.63 19.71
CA VAL A 139 19.05 -6.93 20.36
C VAL A 139 17.95 -7.30 21.39
N HIS A 140 16.81 -6.58 21.43
CA HIS A 140 15.76 -6.89 22.39
C HIS A 140 14.57 -7.62 21.74
N ASP A 141 14.39 -8.88 22.14
CA ASP A 141 13.17 -9.71 22.05
C ASP A 141 12.55 -9.98 20.67
N PHE A 142 13.33 -10.60 19.78
CA PHE A 142 12.85 -11.13 18.50
C PHE A 142 11.81 -12.27 18.62
N ASP A 143 11.70 -12.93 19.77
CA ASP A 143 10.74 -14.01 19.95
C ASP A 143 9.28 -13.53 20.13
N LYS A 144 9.03 -12.21 20.18
CA LYS A 144 7.67 -11.66 20.40
C LYS A 144 7.24 -10.53 19.45
N GLU A 145 8.14 -9.94 18.67
CA GLU A 145 7.80 -8.78 17.83
C GLU A 145 7.28 -9.18 16.43
N LYS A 146 6.12 -8.65 16.06
CA LYS A 146 5.47 -8.94 14.78
C LYS A 146 5.97 -7.95 13.71
N PHE A 147 6.96 -8.34 12.92
CA PHE A 147 7.31 -7.61 11.70
C PHE A 147 6.18 -7.71 10.67
N PHE A 148 6.04 -6.67 9.87
CA PHE A 148 5.12 -6.70 8.75
C PHE A 148 5.70 -7.58 7.63
N GLU A 149 4.99 -8.66 7.27
CA GLU A 149 5.46 -9.67 6.29
C GLU A 149 5.78 -9.07 4.90
N GLY A 150 5.15 -7.96 4.52
CA GLY A 150 5.44 -7.29 3.25
C GLY A 150 6.73 -6.45 3.26
N CYS A 151 7.30 -6.15 4.44
CA CYS A 151 8.46 -5.28 4.60
C CYS A 151 9.47 -5.82 5.62
N LEU A 152 9.79 -7.11 5.52
CA LEU A 152 10.75 -7.78 6.40
C LEU A 152 12.17 -7.25 6.17
N PRO A 153 12.98 -7.10 7.24
CA PRO A 153 14.41 -6.83 7.10
C PRO A 153 15.10 -7.93 6.28
N ILE A 154 16.02 -7.55 5.41
CA ILE A 154 16.70 -8.44 4.48
C ILE A 154 17.48 -9.56 5.20
N GLU A 155 18.04 -9.27 6.37
CA GLU A 155 18.71 -10.23 7.25
C GLU A 155 17.72 -11.27 7.81
N VAL A 156 16.49 -10.85 8.17
CA VAL A 156 15.43 -11.75 8.62
C VAL A 156 14.97 -12.65 7.46
N MET A 157 14.84 -12.09 6.25
CA MET A 157 14.56 -12.87 5.05
C MET A 157 15.66 -13.89 4.77
N ALA A 158 16.94 -13.51 4.93
CA ALA A 158 18.07 -14.40 4.70
C ALA A 158 18.05 -15.61 5.65
N HIS A 159 17.69 -15.42 6.92
CA HIS A 159 17.56 -16.53 7.88
C HIS A 159 16.44 -17.54 7.55
N ARG A 160 15.46 -17.16 6.72
CA ARG A 160 14.40 -18.08 6.25
C ARG A 160 14.87 -19.06 5.17
N GLY A 161 16.06 -18.86 4.61
CA GLY A 161 16.72 -19.79 3.69
C GLY A 161 17.52 -19.10 2.61
N GLU A 162 18.54 -19.79 2.08
CA GLU A 162 19.51 -19.22 1.13
C GLU A 162 18.86 -18.66 -0.14
N ASP A 163 17.89 -19.36 -0.73
CA ASP A 163 17.21 -18.88 -1.95
C ASP A 163 16.13 -17.81 -1.68
N THR A 164 15.82 -17.48 -0.42
CA THR A 164 14.75 -16.54 -0.08
C THR A 164 14.98 -15.17 -0.71
N LEU A 165 16.22 -14.66 -0.68
CA LEU A 165 16.55 -13.37 -1.29
C LEU A 165 16.40 -13.41 -2.82
N ARG A 166 16.75 -14.53 -3.46
CA ARG A 166 16.60 -14.77 -4.90
C ARG A 166 15.15 -14.94 -5.36
N PHE A 167 14.24 -15.32 -4.47
CA PHE A 167 12.80 -15.29 -4.77
C PHE A 167 12.14 -13.96 -4.41
N GLY A 168 12.76 -13.17 -3.53
CA GLY A 168 12.31 -11.85 -3.11
C GLY A 168 13.11 -10.69 -3.73
N PRO A 169 13.86 -9.90 -2.94
CA PRO A 169 14.44 -8.63 -3.38
C PRO A 169 15.54 -8.78 -4.44
N MET A 170 16.27 -9.90 -4.44
CA MET A 170 17.40 -10.14 -5.33
C MET A 170 17.04 -10.99 -6.56
N LYS A 171 15.75 -11.07 -6.89
CA LYS A 171 15.23 -11.92 -7.97
C LYS A 171 15.75 -11.50 -9.35
N PRO A 172 16.43 -12.39 -10.10
CA PRO A 172 17.01 -12.05 -11.41
C PRO A 172 16.03 -12.22 -12.58
N VAL A 173 14.87 -12.83 -12.34
CA VAL A 173 13.92 -13.22 -13.39
C VAL A 173 13.44 -12.00 -14.18
N GLY A 174 13.54 -12.08 -15.51
CA GLY A 174 13.15 -11.02 -16.43
C GLY A 174 14.25 -9.97 -16.66
N LEU A 175 15.47 -10.20 -16.17
CA LEU A 175 16.66 -9.39 -16.44
C LEU A 175 17.65 -10.19 -17.30
N THR A 176 18.30 -9.51 -18.24
CA THR A 176 19.39 -10.05 -19.04
C THR A 176 20.57 -9.11 -18.91
N ASP A 177 21.70 -9.59 -18.39
CA ASP A 177 22.90 -8.77 -18.27
C ASP A 177 23.50 -8.55 -19.68
N PRO A 178 23.61 -7.30 -20.16
CA PRO A 178 24.11 -7.01 -21.50
C PRO A 178 25.56 -7.44 -21.70
N ARG A 179 26.35 -7.59 -20.62
CA ARG A 179 27.77 -8.00 -20.70
C ARG A 179 27.91 -9.49 -21.00
N THR A 180 27.02 -10.31 -20.46
CA THR A 180 27.10 -11.77 -20.57
C THR A 180 26.05 -12.35 -21.53
N GLY A 181 25.03 -11.57 -21.89
CA GLY A 181 23.87 -12.02 -22.65
C GLY A 181 23.01 -13.05 -21.90
N ARG A 182 23.21 -13.22 -20.59
CA ARG A 182 22.56 -14.24 -19.76
C ARG A 182 21.84 -13.60 -18.58
N GLN A 183 20.87 -14.32 -18.02
CA GLN A 183 20.24 -13.94 -16.76
C GLN A 183 21.29 -14.06 -15.63
N PRO A 184 21.47 -13.03 -14.78
CA PRO A 184 22.39 -13.12 -13.64
C PRO A 184 21.90 -14.14 -12.59
N TYR A 185 22.78 -14.58 -11.70
CA TYR A 185 22.40 -15.52 -10.64
C TYR A 185 21.49 -14.87 -9.59
N ALA A 186 21.76 -13.61 -9.27
CA ALA A 186 20.95 -12.70 -8.46
C ALA A 186 21.17 -11.26 -8.96
N ALA A 187 20.27 -10.34 -8.64
CA ALA A 187 20.44 -8.93 -8.99
C ALA A 187 19.85 -8.01 -7.93
N VAL A 188 20.61 -7.00 -7.50
CA VAL A 188 20.10 -5.92 -6.66
C VAL A 188 19.59 -4.80 -7.57
N GLN A 189 18.37 -4.32 -7.35
CA GLN A 189 17.82 -3.20 -8.09
C GLN A 189 17.96 -1.92 -7.29
N LEU A 190 18.42 -0.84 -7.91
CA LEU A 190 18.35 0.50 -7.39
C LEU A 190 17.28 1.29 -8.15
N ARG A 191 16.48 2.06 -7.42
CA ARG A 191 15.51 2.99 -7.99
C ARG A 191 15.96 4.42 -7.71
N GLN A 192 15.73 5.30 -8.68
CA GLN A 192 15.95 6.73 -8.48
C GLN A 192 15.03 7.23 -7.36
N ASP A 193 15.62 7.86 -6.35
CA ASP A 193 14.89 8.28 -5.14
C ASP A 193 14.33 9.70 -5.27
N ASN A 194 15.01 10.58 -6.02
CA ASN A 194 14.63 11.97 -6.17
C ASN A 194 14.67 12.47 -7.63
N LEU A 195 14.10 13.65 -7.87
CA LEU A 195 14.00 14.24 -9.21
C LEU A 195 15.35 14.57 -9.84
N ALA A 196 16.34 14.95 -9.03
CA ALA A 196 17.69 15.27 -9.50
C ALA A 196 18.42 14.04 -10.02
N GLY A 197 18.05 12.84 -9.56
CA GLY A 197 18.70 11.59 -9.96
C GLY A 197 20.06 11.37 -9.32
N ASP A 198 20.41 12.15 -8.29
CA ASP A 198 21.65 12.03 -7.54
C ASP A 198 21.54 11.04 -6.36
N HIS A 199 20.34 10.52 -6.07
CA HIS A 199 20.10 9.53 -5.02
C HIS A 199 19.41 8.28 -5.56
N TYR A 200 19.88 7.11 -5.10
CA TYR A 200 19.34 5.81 -5.47
C TYR A 200 19.04 4.96 -4.24
N SER A 201 17.78 4.52 -4.07
CA SER A 201 17.40 3.59 -3.01
C SER A 201 17.53 2.13 -3.43
N LEU A 202 18.03 1.27 -2.53
CA LEU A 202 18.12 -0.17 -2.76
C LEU A 202 16.74 -0.82 -2.59
N VAL A 203 16.21 -1.40 -3.66
CA VAL A 203 14.84 -1.92 -3.69
C VAL A 203 14.74 -3.24 -2.92
N GLY A 204 13.93 -3.27 -1.86
CA GLY A 204 13.72 -4.48 -1.05
C GLY A 204 14.87 -4.82 -0.10
N PHE A 205 15.70 -3.82 0.22
CA PHE A 205 16.85 -3.93 1.13
C PHE A 205 16.57 -3.22 2.46
N GLN A 206 15.33 -3.33 2.94
CA GLN A 206 14.96 -2.83 4.25
C GLN A 206 15.79 -3.56 5.30
N THR A 207 16.36 -2.85 6.28
CA THR A 207 17.34 -3.47 7.19
C THR A 207 17.38 -2.78 8.55
N GLN A 208 17.81 -3.54 9.55
CA GLN A 208 18.08 -3.11 10.93
C GLN A 208 19.53 -3.34 11.35
N LEU A 209 20.38 -3.79 10.43
CA LEU A 209 21.81 -3.94 10.66
C LEU A 209 22.40 -2.65 11.23
N LYS A 210 23.40 -2.77 12.10
CA LYS A 210 24.17 -1.59 12.55
C LYS A 210 24.75 -0.88 11.33
N TRP A 211 24.87 0.44 11.37
CA TRP A 211 25.31 1.22 10.20
C TRP A 211 26.68 0.77 9.65
N GLY A 212 27.63 0.41 10.54
CA GLY A 212 28.91 -0.16 10.12
C GLY A 212 28.76 -1.48 9.36
N GLU A 213 27.83 -2.33 9.79
CA GLU A 213 27.52 -3.60 9.14
C GLU A 213 26.77 -3.41 7.83
N GLN A 214 25.85 -2.44 7.75
CA GLN A 214 25.22 -2.06 6.49
C GLN A 214 26.27 -1.62 5.48
N ALA A 215 27.17 -0.70 5.83
CA ALA A 215 28.22 -0.26 4.93
C ALA A 215 29.11 -1.43 4.47
N ARG A 216 29.52 -2.30 5.40
CA ARG A 216 30.37 -3.48 5.11
C ARG A 216 29.69 -4.45 4.15
N VAL A 217 28.43 -4.82 4.42
CA VAL A 217 27.70 -5.83 3.66
C VAL A 217 27.25 -5.29 2.30
N LEU A 218 26.72 -4.06 2.26
CA LEU A 218 26.18 -3.49 1.03
C LEU A 218 27.28 -3.13 0.01
N ARG A 219 28.48 -2.80 0.47
CA ARG A 219 29.65 -2.62 -0.42
C ARG A 219 30.15 -3.92 -1.06
N MET A 220 29.64 -5.08 -0.66
CA MET A 220 29.91 -6.34 -1.37
C MET A 220 29.08 -6.47 -2.65
N ILE A 221 28.10 -5.59 -2.88
CA ILE A 221 27.26 -5.60 -4.08
C ILE A 221 28.08 -5.01 -5.24
N PRO A 222 28.19 -5.71 -6.39
CA PRO A 222 28.92 -5.19 -7.55
C PRO A 222 28.34 -3.87 -8.04
N GLY A 223 29.21 -2.87 -8.19
CA GLY A 223 28.80 -1.49 -8.51
C GLY A 223 28.70 -0.57 -7.30
N LEU A 224 28.68 -1.12 -6.07
CA LEU A 224 28.54 -0.35 -4.82
C LEU A 224 29.76 -0.45 -3.92
N GLU A 225 30.90 -0.93 -4.42
CA GLU A 225 32.10 -1.18 -3.60
C GLU A 225 32.59 0.09 -2.89
N GLU A 226 32.53 1.23 -3.58
CA GLU A 226 32.91 2.55 -3.07
C GLU A 226 31.68 3.43 -2.77
N ALA A 227 30.49 2.83 -2.66
CA ALA A 227 29.26 3.60 -2.50
C ALA A 227 29.28 4.44 -1.21
N GLU A 228 28.85 5.70 -1.35
CA GLU A 228 28.55 6.59 -0.24
C GLU A 228 27.07 6.49 0.11
N PHE A 229 26.79 6.22 1.39
CA PHE A 229 25.43 6.07 1.89
C PHE A 229 24.96 7.40 2.45
N VAL A 230 24.06 8.07 1.73
CA VAL A 230 23.41 9.30 2.21
C VAL A 230 22.45 8.99 3.35
N ARG A 231 21.86 7.79 3.34
CA ARG A 231 20.99 7.31 4.42
C ARG A 231 21.13 5.80 4.58
N PHE A 232 21.39 5.35 5.79
CA PHE A 232 21.31 3.93 6.14
C PHE A 232 19.86 3.50 6.39
N GLY A 233 19.61 2.21 6.22
CA GLY A 233 18.37 1.59 6.62
C GLY A 233 18.15 1.68 8.13
N MET A 234 16.89 1.72 8.52
CA MET A 234 16.47 1.82 9.91
C MET A 234 15.10 1.17 10.07
N VAL A 235 14.82 0.68 11.27
CA VAL A 235 13.49 0.22 11.66
C VAL A 235 12.76 1.36 12.34
N HIS A 236 11.52 1.61 11.94
CA HIS A 236 10.61 2.47 12.66
C HIS A 236 9.37 1.71 13.10
N ARG A 237 8.86 2.10 14.26
CA ARG A 237 7.59 1.60 14.79
C ARG A 237 6.45 2.34 14.11
N ASN A 238 5.57 1.59 13.45
CA ASN A 238 4.33 2.08 12.88
C ASN A 238 3.17 1.76 13.81
N THR A 239 2.51 2.81 14.29
CA THR A 239 1.29 2.67 15.09
C THR A 239 0.08 2.49 14.17
N TYR A 240 -0.82 1.60 14.53
CA TYR A 240 -2.11 1.44 13.85
C TYR A 240 -3.17 0.91 14.82
N ILE A 241 -4.43 1.12 14.47
CA ILE A 241 -5.54 0.56 15.24
C ILE A 241 -5.85 -0.87 14.80
N ASN A 242 -6.35 -1.69 15.72
CA ASN A 242 -6.90 -3.00 15.38
C ASN A 242 -8.23 -2.82 14.64
N GLY A 243 -8.14 -2.60 13.32
CA GLY A 243 -9.25 -2.31 12.42
C GLY A 243 -10.48 -3.18 12.65
N PRO A 244 -10.36 -4.52 12.75
CA PRO A 244 -11.52 -5.38 12.94
C PRO A 244 -12.35 -5.08 14.19
N THR A 245 -11.67 -4.67 15.27
CA THR A 245 -12.30 -4.33 16.55
C THR A 245 -12.82 -2.90 16.59
N VAL A 246 -12.21 -1.99 15.82
CA VAL A 246 -12.46 -0.55 15.91
C VAL A 246 -13.34 -0.03 14.77
N LEU A 247 -13.23 -0.57 13.56
CA LEU A 247 -13.76 0.02 12.34
C LEU A 247 -14.91 -0.75 11.71
N CYS A 248 -15.82 0.00 11.09
CA CYS A 248 -16.80 -0.47 10.12
C CYS A 248 -16.26 -0.32 8.69
N GLU A 249 -16.87 -1.01 7.71
CA GLU A 249 -16.48 -0.89 6.28
C GLU A 249 -16.65 0.53 5.70
N THR A 250 -17.39 1.38 6.40
CA THR A 250 -17.55 2.81 6.10
C THR A 250 -16.36 3.67 6.55
N TRP A 251 -15.36 3.07 7.21
CA TRP A 251 -14.23 3.70 7.90
C TRP A 251 -14.59 4.47 9.17
N GLN A 252 -15.84 4.38 9.63
CA GLN A 252 -16.27 4.89 10.93
C GLN A 252 -15.74 3.99 12.04
N THR A 253 -15.49 4.58 13.21
CA THR A 253 -15.34 3.78 14.42
C THR A 253 -16.67 3.18 14.86
N ARG A 254 -16.63 1.98 15.43
CA ARG A 254 -17.78 1.29 16.00
C ARG A 254 -18.31 2.01 17.25
N ALA A 255 -17.42 2.61 18.03
CA ALA A 255 -17.76 3.30 19.28
C ALA A 255 -18.34 4.70 19.05
N ASN A 256 -17.78 5.47 18.10
CA ASN A 256 -18.29 6.78 17.72
C ASN A 256 -18.45 6.87 16.18
N PRO A 257 -19.69 6.78 15.65
CA PRO A 257 -19.95 6.86 14.22
C PRO A 257 -19.54 8.20 13.56
N ALA A 258 -19.32 9.27 14.33
CA ALA A 258 -18.83 10.53 13.78
C ALA A 258 -17.30 10.58 13.58
N LEU A 259 -16.58 9.61 14.16
CA LEU A 259 -15.14 9.51 14.06
C LEU A 259 -14.74 8.46 13.02
N PHE A 260 -13.76 8.80 12.20
CA PHE A 260 -13.22 7.95 11.14
C PHE A 260 -11.71 7.81 11.27
N PHE A 261 -11.17 6.69 10.80
CA PHE A 261 -9.73 6.53 10.57
C PHE A 261 -9.47 6.20 9.11
N ALA A 262 -8.39 6.78 8.56
CA ALA A 262 -7.95 6.52 7.19
C ALA A 262 -6.43 6.58 7.07
N GLY A 263 -5.88 6.08 5.96
CA GLY A 263 -4.44 6.00 5.80
C GLY A 263 -3.82 4.90 6.66
N GLN A 264 -2.48 4.85 6.73
CA GLN A 264 -1.80 3.73 7.38
C GLN A 264 -2.30 3.46 8.82
N ILE A 265 -2.67 4.51 9.58
CA ILE A 265 -3.16 4.36 10.96
C ILE A 265 -4.43 3.51 11.06
N SER A 266 -5.26 3.43 10.00
CA SER A 266 -6.44 2.56 9.95
C SER A 266 -6.11 1.08 9.67
N GLY A 267 -4.82 0.72 9.53
CA GLY A 267 -4.39 -0.64 9.20
C GLY A 267 -4.35 -0.94 7.70
N VAL A 268 -4.09 0.06 6.87
CA VAL A 268 -3.74 -0.16 5.45
C VAL A 268 -2.25 0.07 5.23
N GLU A 269 -1.70 -0.47 4.15
CA GLU A 269 -0.32 -0.28 3.77
C GLU A 269 -0.25 0.14 2.30
N GLY A 270 0.56 1.16 1.99
CA GLY A 270 0.71 1.71 0.64
C GLY A 270 -0.01 3.05 0.43
N TYR A 271 0.52 3.83 -0.51
CA TYR A 271 0.00 5.16 -0.82
C TYR A 271 -1.38 5.11 -1.48
N VAL A 272 -1.61 4.12 -2.34
CA VAL A 272 -2.88 3.96 -3.07
C VAL A 272 -3.99 3.56 -2.11
N GLU A 273 -3.69 2.65 -1.19
CA GLU A 273 -4.57 2.18 -0.13
C GLU A 273 -4.91 3.28 0.87
N SER A 274 -3.90 4.08 1.23
CA SER A 274 -4.08 5.24 2.10
C SER A 274 -4.96 6.31 1.44
N ALA A 275 -4.75 6.58 0.15
CA ALA A 275 -5.59 7.49 -0.61
C ALA A 275 -7.02 6.95 -0.78
N ALA A 276 -7.18 5.64 -1.02
CA ALA A 276 -8.48 5.00 -1.18
C ALA A 276 -9.31 5.02 0.12
N SER A 277 -8.69 4.69 1.26
CA SER A 277 -9.34 4.80 2.58
C SER A 277 -9.68 6.25 2.91
N GLY A 278 -8.77 7.21 2.67
CA GLY A 278 -9.03 8.64 2.86
C GLY A 278 -10.19 9.16 2.01
N LEU A 279 -10.25 8.75 0.73
CA LEU A 279 -11.35 9.09 -0.17
C LEU A 279 -12.68 8.55 0.35
N MET A 280 -12.72 7.30 0.82
CA MET A 280 -13.95 6.69 1.32
C MET A 280 -14.39 7.28 2.66
N ALA A 281 -13.48 7.46 3.60
CA ALA A 281 -13.74 8.14 4.88
C ALA A 281 -14.25 9.56 4.64
N GLY A 282 -13.59 10.35 3.77
CA GLY A 282 -14.02 11.70 3.42
C GLY A 282 -15.41 11.76 2.79
N ARG A 283 -15.72 10.82 1.89
CA ARG A 283 -17.05 10.74 1.26
C ARG A 283 -18.15 10.38 2.27
N ASN A 284 -17.87 9.45 3.18
CA ASN A 284 -18.83 9.03 4.20
C ASN A 284 -18.99 10.06 5.32
N ALA A 285 -17.91 10.74 5.73
CA ALA A 285 -17.99 11.88 6.64
C ALA A 285 -18.84 13.00 6.04
N ALA A 286 -18.62 13.35 4.77
CA ALA A 286 -19.43 14.36 4.09
C ALA A 286 -20.91 13.93 3.93
N ALA A 287 -21.19 12.64 3.72
CA ALA A 287 -22.56 12.12 3.70
C ALA A 287 -23.21 12.22 5.09
N LEU A 288 -22.48 11.84 6.15
CA LEU A 288 -22.93 11.91 7.54
C LEU A 288 -23.31 13.34 7.94
N ALA A 289 -22.45 14.32 7.64
CA ALA A 289 -22.72 15.74 7.90
C ALA A 289 -23.93 16.30 7.15
N ARG A 290 -24.35 15.66 6.06
CA ARG A 290 -25.56 16.02 5.31
C ARG A 290 -26.78 15.18 5.68
N GLY A 291 -26.67 14.26 6.64
CA GLY A 291 -27.73 13.30 6.97
C GLY A 291 -28.04 12.31 5.84
N GLU A 292 -27.10 12.09 4.93
CA GLU A 292 -27.22 11.14 3.82
C GLU A 292 -26.80 9.73 4.25
N ALA A 293 -27.28 8.71 3.52
CA ALA A 293 -26.83 7.34 3.72
C ALA A 293 -25.35 7.17 3.33
N LEU A 294 -24.58 6.54 4.21
CA LEU A 294 -23.19 6.19 3.95
C LEU A 294 -23.12 5.04 2.95
N ARG A 295 -21.99 4.94 2.24
CA ARG A 295 -21.81 3.99 1.15
C ARG A 295 -20.49 3.25 1.25
N VAL A 296 -20.54 1.97 0.91
CA VAL A 296 -19.37 1.09 0.82
C VAL A 296 -19.31 0.54 -0.61
N PRO A 297 -18.13 0.51 -1.26
CA PRO A 297 -17.97 -0.13 -2.56
C PRO A 297 -18.19 -1.64 -2.46
N PRO A 298 -18.64 -2.32 -3.53
CA PRO A 298 -18.80 -3.77 -3.51
C PRO A 298 -17.50 -4.50 -3.16
N ARG A 299 -17.60 -5.62 -2.43
CA ARG A 299 -16.46 -6.49 -2.04
C ARG A 299 -15.71 -7.10 -3.22
N THR A 300 -16.32 -7.12 -4.39
CA THR A 300 -15.69 -7.51 -5.65
C THR A 300 -14.66 -6.48 -6.14
N THR A 301 -14.73 -5.24 -5.66
CA THR A 301 -13.79 -4.15 -5.99
C THR A 301 -12.60 -4.16 -5.03
N ALA A 302 -11.45 -3.64 -5.46
CA ALA A 302 -10.26 -3.54 -4.61
C ALA A 302 -10.50 -2.68 -3.35
N ILE A 303 -11.22 -1.56 -3.50
CA ILE A 303 -11.50 -0.63 -2.39
C ILE A 303 -12.49 -1.26 -1.39
N GLY A 304 -13.53 -1.92 -1.88
CA GLY A 304 -14.51 -2.60 -1.03
C GLY A 304 -13.91 -3.82 -0.33
N ALA A 305 -13.10 -4.61 -1.03
CA ALA A 305 -12.35 -5.72 -0.45
C ALA A 305 -11.40 -5.26 0.68
N LEU A 306 -10.69 -4.13 0.47
CA LEU A 306 -9.81 -3.54 1.47
C LEU A 306 -10.59 -3.12 2.73
N ALA A 307 -11.68 -2.37 2.56
CA ALA A 307 -12.53 -1.94 3.68
C ALA A 307 -13.12 -3.13 4.44
N PHE A 308 -13.55 -4.17 3.72
CA PHE A 308 -14.04 -5.41 4.30
C PHE A 308 -12.96 -6.10 5.13
N TYR A 309 -11.77 -6.31 4.57
CA TYR A 309 -10.65 -6.97 5.26
C TYR A 309 -10.26 -6.21 6.52
N VAL A 310 -10.04 -4.89 6.43
CA VAL A 310 -9.66 -4.05 7.56
C VAL A 310 -10.70 -4.12 8.69
N SER A 311 -11.99 -4.32 8.37
CA SER A 311 -13.07 -4.33 9.36
C SER A 311 -13.45 -5.72 9.87
N HIS A 312 -12.98 -6.80 9.23
CA HIS A 312 -13.44 -8.18 9.50
C HIS A 312 -12.34 -9.24 9.58
N ALA A 313 -11.07 -8.88 9.33
CA ALA A 313 -9.96 -9.79 9.53
C ALA A 313 -9.93 -10.32 10.98
N ASN A 314 -9.25 -11.45 11.20
CA ASN A 314 -9.09 -11.98 12.54
C ASN A 314 -8.36 -10.94 13.42
N PRO A 315 -8.97 -10.43 14.50
CA PRO A 315 -8.34 -9.44 15.36
C PRO A 315 -7.08 -10.01 16.05
N HIS A 316 -7.04 -11.31 16.29
CA HIS A 316 -5.86 -11.98 16.84
C HIS A 316 -4.79 -12.12 15.76
N GLY A 317 -3.74 -11.29 15.86
CA GLY A 317 -2.67 -11.28 14.87
C GLY A 317 -2.97 -10.45 13.63
N TYR A 318 -3.98 -9.57 13.71
CA TYR A 318 -4.23 -8.58 12.67
C TYR A 318 -2.95 -7.80 12.35
N GLN A 319 -2.74 -7.56 11.07
CA GLN A 319 -1.65 -6.75 10.52
C GLN A 319 -2.26 -5.85 9.45
N PRO A 320 -1.65 -4.69 9.18
CA PRO A 320 -2.07 -3.88 8.05
C PRO A 320 -2.00 -4.66 6.74
N THR A 321 -2.70 -4.19 5.71
CA THR A 321 -2.66 -4.87 4.42
C THR A 321 -2.63 -3.89 3.26
N ASN A 322 -1.98 -4.31 2.18
CA ASN A 322 -2.08 -3.67 0.88
C ASN A 322 -3.15 -4.38 0.01
N ILE A 323 -3.50 -3.79 -1.11
CA ILE A 323 -4.45 -4.42 -2.04
C ILE A 323 -3.77 -5.58 -2.74
N THR A 324 -4.30 -6.79 -2.51
CA THR A 324 -3.91 -8.00 -3.23
C THR A 324 -5.12 -8.71 -3.82
N PHE A 325 -4.91 -9.51 -4.86
CA PHE A 325 -5.96 -10.39 -5.39
C PHE A 325 -6.44 -11.43 -4.36
N GLY A 326 -5.72 -11.64 -3.24
CA GLY A 326 -6.10 -12.59 -2.20
C GLY A 326 -7.21 -12.11 -1.27
N ILE A 327 -7.36 -10.79 -1.12
CA ILE A 327 -8.44 -10.19 -0.30
C ILE A 327 -9.71 -9.92 -1.12
N MET A 328 -9.61 -9.98 -2.45
CA MET A 328 -10.75 -9.80 -3.35
C MET A 328 -11.52 -11.11 -3.53
N GLU A 329 -12.82 -11.02 -3.73
CA GLU A 329 -13.64 -12.20 -3.99
C GLU A 329 -13.14 -12.95 -5.25
N PRO A 330 -13.01 -14.29 -5.21
CA PRO A 330 -12.62 -15.04 -6.39
C PRO A 330 -13.68 -14.94 -7.49
N PRO A 331 -13.34 -15.20 -8.77
CA PRO A 331 -14.32 -15.27 -9.82
C PRO A 331 -15.22 -16.51 -9.62
N PRO A 332 -16.50 -16.45 -10.01
CA PRO A 332 -17.44 -17.57 -9.83
C PRO A 332 -17.04 -18.83 -10.61
N VAL A 333 -16.24 -18.69 -11.68
CA VAL A 333 -15.73 -19.82 -12.47
C VAL A 333 -14.26 -20.08 -12.11
N GLY A 334 -13.93 -21.33 -11.81
CA GLY A 334 -12.58 -21.79 -11.52
C GLY A 334 -11.65 -21.71 -12.74
N VAL A 335 -11.03 -20.54 -12.96
CA VAL A 335 -10.00 -20.37 -13.99
C VAL A 335 -8.67 -20.95 -13.48
N ARG A 336 -8.19 -22.04 -14.09
CA ARG A 336 -6.92 -22.70 -13.75
C ARG A 336 -5.71 -21.81 -14.00
N ASP A 337 -5.74 -21.03 -15.07
CA ASP A 337 -4.65 -20.12 -15.41
C ASP A 337 -4.61 -18.90 -14.47
N LYS A 338 -3.47 -18.70 -13.81
CA LYS A 338 -3.30 -17.65 -12.80
C LYS A 338 -3.46 -16.24 -13.38
N GLN A 339 -2.99 -15.99 -14.60
CA GLN A 339 -3.03 -14.66 -15.22
C GLN A 339 -4.44 -14.35 -15.72
N LYS A 340 -5.08 -15.30 -16.41
CA LYS A 340 -6.48 -15.16 -16.85
C LYS A 340 -7.42 -14.95 -15.66
N ARG A 341 -7.18 -15.66 -14.55
CA ARG A 341 -7.95 -15.48 -13.31
C ARG A 341 -7.83 -14.06 -12.75
N LYS A 342 -6.60 -13.51 -12.68
CA LYS A 342 -6.38 -12.13 -12.21
C LYS A 342 -7.06 -11.10 -13.12
N LEU A 343 -6.98 -11.29 -14.43
CA LEU A 343 -7.63 -10.41 -15.40
C LEU A 343 -9.16 -10.42 -15.23
N ALA A 344 -9.77 -11.60 -15.13
CA ALA A 344 -11.21 -11.73 -14.92
C ALA A 344 -11.68 -11.07 -13.60
N VAL A 345 -10.88 -11.18 -12.53
CA VAL A 345 -11.17 -10.48 -11.27
C VAL A 345 -11.11 -8.96 -11.47
N ALA A 346 -10.09 -8.46 -12.18
CA ALA A 346 -9.93 -7.02 -12.44
C ALA A 346 -11.06 -6.46 -13.31
N GLU A 347 -11.44 -7.15 -14.39
CA GLU A 347 -12.54 -6.76 -15.28
C GLU A 347 -13.87 -6.67 -14.53
N ARG A 348 -14.21 -7.69 -13.73
CA ARG A 348 -15.41 -7.66 -12.87
C ARG A 348 -15.35 -6.52 -11.86
N ALA A 349 -14.21 -6.35 -11.18
CA ALA A 349 -14.02 -5.31 -10.18
C ALA A 349 -14.25 -3.90 -10.76
N LEU A 350 -13.77 -3.63 -11.99
CA LEU A 350 -13.98 -2.35 -12.66
C LEU A 350 -15.45 -2.15 -13.06
N ALA A 351 -16.10 -3.18 -13.61
CA ALA A 351 -17.52 -3.12 -13.95
C ALA A 351 -18.42 -2.85 -12.73
N ASP A 352 -18.16 -3.53 -11.61
CA ASP A 352 -18.92 -3.35 -10.37
C ASP A 352 -18.66 -1.97 -9.74
N LEU A 353 -17.43 -1.47 -9.84
CA LEU A 353 -17.08 -0.12 -9.40
C LEU A 353 -17.82 0.94 -10.23
N ASP A 354 -17.83 0.80 -11.56
CA ASP A 354 -18.55 1.71 -12.46
C ASP A 354 -20.05 1.72 -12.16
N ALA A 355 -20.66 0.55 -11.98
CA ALA A 355 -22.06 0.42 -11.60
C ALA A 355 -22.36 1.09 -10.24
N TRP A 356 -21.48 0.89 -9.25
CA TRP A 356 -21.61 1.54 -7.94
C TRP A 356 -21.45 3.07 -8.04
N VAL A 357 -20.50 3.58 -8.82
CA VAL A 357 -20.34 5.02 -9.03
C VAL A 357 -21.57 5.61 -9.72
N ALA A 358 -22.13 4.93 -10.73
CA ALA A 358 -23.30 5.38 -11.48
C ALA A 358 -24.58 5.51 -10.63
N GLN A 359 -24.76 4.66 -9.61
CA GLN A 359 -25.87 4.78 -8.64
C GLN A 359 -25.88 6.12 -7.88
N ARG A 360 -24.79 6.90 -7.91
CA ARG A 360 -24.71 8.25 -7.34
C ARG A 360 -25.44 9.31 -8.18
N PHE A 361 -25.67 9.06 -9.47
CA PHE A 361 -26.16 10.03 -10.44
C PHE A 361 -27.62 9.83 -10.85
N SER A 362 -28.37 8.93 -10.20
CA SER A 362 -29.82 8.92 -10.40
C SER A 362 -30.43 10.14 -9.71
N PRO A 363 -31.05 11.08 -10.47
CA PRO A 363 -31.84 12.14 -9.85
C PRO A 363 -32.93 11.47 -9.03
N ALA A 364 -33.17 11.98 -7.82
CA ALA A 364 -34.19 11.47 -6.92
C ALA A 364 -35.49 11.25 -7.71
N ARG A 365 -35.95 9.99 -7.81
CA ARG A 365 -37.27 9.72 -8.37
C ARG A 365 -38.28 10.38 -7.45
N GLU A 366 -39.07 11.29 -8.00
CA GLU A 366 -40.23 11.87 -7.32
C GLU A 366 -41.08 10.75 -6.74
N ASN A 367 -41.36 10.83 -5.44
CA ASN A 367 -42.21 9.90 -4.72
C ASN A 367 -43.61 9.89 -5.36
N THR A 368 -43.93 8.82 -6.09
CA THR A 368 -45.33 8.51 -6.39
C THR A 368 -45.94 7.86 -5.14
N PRO A 369 -47.09 8.31 -4.62
CA PRO A 369 -47.70 7.72 -3.43
C PRO A 369 -48.14 6.29 -3.72
N VAL A 370 -47.79 5.36 -2.83
CA VAL A 370 -48.28 3.99 -2.87
C VAL A 370 -49.71 3.99 -2.33
N GLU A 371 -50.66 3.59 -3.16
CA GLU A 371 -52.06 3.36 -2.77
C GLU A 371 -52.14 2.21 -1.75
N ASN A 372 -52.87 2.46 -0.65
CA ASN A 372 -53.16 1.46 0.39
C ASN A 372 -54.18 0.43 -0.12
N THR A 373 -53.76 -0.82 -0.25
CA THR A 373 -54.70 -1.95 -0.38
C THR A 373 -55.19 -2.37 1.02
N PRO A 374 -56.51 -2.53 1.28
CA PRO A 374 -57.01 -2.87 2.61
C PRO A 374 -56.75 -4.34 2.96
N VAL A 375 -56.25 -4.58 4.17
CA VAL A 375 -56.12 -5.91 4.78
C VAL A 375 -57.50 -6.38 5.25
N ALA A 376 -57.97 -7.50 4.72
CA ALA A 376 -59.20 -8.15 5.15
C ALA A 376 -59.06 -8.71 6.58
N GLN A 377 -60.02 -8.35 7.43
CA GLN A 377 -60.21 -8.87 8.78
C GLN A 377 -60.81 -10.28 8.76
N GLY A 378 -60.40 -11.13 9.71
CA GLY A 378 -61.05 -12.42 9.96
C GLY A 378 -60.45 -13.24 11.12
N PHE A 379 -60.98 -13.00 12.33
CA PHE A 379 -61.18 -13.88 13.51
C PHE A 379 -60.97 -15.41 13.31
N SER A 380 -60.60 -16.27 14.27
CA SER A 380 -60.61 -16.32 15.75
C SER A 380 -59.79 -17.55 16.23
N PRO A 381 -59.47 -17.74 17.54
CA PRO A 381 -58.63 -18.81 18.06
C PRO A 381 -59.40 -19.99 18.71
N ALA A 382 -58.69 -21.11 18.90
CA ALA A 382 -58.72 -22.04 20.05
C ALA A 382 -58.96 -23.55 19.78
N LYS A 383 -58.02 -24.34 20.35
CA LYS A 383 -58.16 -25.59 21.13
C LYS A 383 -58.53 -26.94 20.47
N ASN A 384 -57.70 -27.92 20.87
CA ASN A 384 -57.94 -29.33 21.19
C ASN A 384 -58.29 -30.32 20.05
N ALA A 385 -57.34 -31.21 19.75
CA ALA A 385 -57.42 -32.66 20.01
C ALA A 385 -56.03 -33.27 19.88
#